data_AF-A0A2G9YTV2-F1
#
_entry.id   AF-A0A2G9YTV2-F1
#
_cell.length_a   1.000
_cell.length_b   1.000
_cell.length_c   1.000
_cell.angle_alpha   90.00
_cell.angle_beta   90.00
_cell.angle_gamma   90.00
#
_symmetry.space_group_name_H-M   'P 1'
#
loop_
_entity.id
_entity.type
_entity.pdbx_description
1 polymer ?
#
loop_
_entity_poly.entity_id
_entity_poly.type
_entity_poly.pdbx_seq_one_letter_code
_entity_poly.pdbx_strand_id
1 'polypeptide(L)' 'KKAIKSGIVKININTELRMAYTNTLKKSFQEKPTEIVSYKYMPLVVEAVQKIVEEKIRLFGSQNKA' A
#
# COMPACT_ATOMS: atom_id res chain seq x y z
N LYS A 1 1.90 4.07 -18.52
CA LYS A 1 1.52 2.92 -19.39
C LYS A 1 2.36 2.79 -20.68
N LYS A 2 2.92 3.87 -21.28
CA LYS A 2 3.79 3.77 -22.47
C LYS A 2 4.98 2.82 -22.27
N ALA A 3 5.71 2.93 -21.16
CA ALA A 3 6.85 2.06 -20.84
C ALA A 3 6.49 0.56 -20.80
N ILE A 4 5.30 0.20 -20.29
CA ILE A 4 4.82 -1.19 -20.26
C ILE A 4 4.58 -1.68 -21.69
N LYS A 5 3.96 -0.86 -22.54
CA LYS A 5 3.77 -1.18 -23.97
C LYS A 5 5.10 -1.31 -24.72
N SER A 6 6.16 -0.66 -24.22
CA SER A 6 7.53 -0.75 -24.75
C SER A 6 8.34 -1.94 -24.21
N GLY A 7 7.75 -2.83 -23.41
CA GLY A 7 8.38 -4.08 -22.97
C GLY A 7 8.81 -4.14 -21.49
N ILE A 8 8.53 -3.11 -20.68
CA ILE A 8 8.80 -3.19 -19.23
C ILE A 8 7.81 -4.13 -18.55
N VAL A 9 8.33 -5.20 -17.93
CA VAL A 9 7.54 -6.26 -17.27
C VAL A 9 7.65 -6.28 -15.73
N LYS A 10 8.62 -5.56 -15.15
CA LYS A 10 8.82 -5.48 -13.68
C LYS A 10 8.94 -4.03 -13.24
N ILE A 11 8.07 -3.62 -12.32
CA ILE A 11 8.01 -2.24 -11.81
C ILE A 11 8.20 -2.29 -10.29
N ASN A 12 9.22 -1.58 -9.79
CA ASN A 12 9.49 -1.48 -8.37
C ASN A 12 8.75 -0.28 -7.78
N ILE A 13 8.04 -0.50 -6.67
CA ILE A 13 7.36 0.54 -5.88
C ILE A 13 7.77 0.41 -4.42
N ASN A 14 8.02 1.53 -3.73
CA ASN A 14 8.43 1.52 -2.32
C ASN A 14 7.99 2.78 -1.59
N THR A 15 8.26 3.96 -2.18
CA THR A 15 7.94 5.25 -1.57
C THR A 15 6.46 5.37 -1.21
N GLU A 16 5.56 5.01 -2.13
CA GLU A 16 4.12 5.09 -1.92
C GLU A 16 3.64 4.11 -0.84
N LEU A 17 4.25 2.92 -0.75
CA LEU A 17 3.95 1.94 0.29
C LEU A 17 4.36 2.48 1.67
N ARG A 18 5.55 3.08 1.78
CA ARG A 18 6.04 3.69 3.03
C ARG A 18 5.20 4.88 3.45
N MET A 19 4.73 5.69 2.51
CA MET A 19 3.82 6.80 2.79
C MET A 19 2.49 6.31 3.34
N ALA A 20 1.86 5.32 2.69
CA ALA A 20 0.61 4.73 3.16
C ALA A 20 0.76 4.13 4.55
N TYR A 21 1.84 3.36 4.78
CA TYR A 21 2.17 2.80 6.08
C TYR A 21 2.29 3.89 7.16
N THR A 22 3.15 4.89 6.91
CA THR A 22 3.49 5.91 7.91
C THR A 22 2.31 6.80 8.22
N ASN A 23 1.52 7.19 7.21
CA ASN A 23 0.37 8.07 7.40
C ASN A 23 -0.74 7.36 8.18
N THR A 24 -1.03 6.11 7.84
CA THR A 24 -2.07 5.34 8.57
C THR A 24 -1.63 5.01 9.99
N LEU A 25 -0.36 4.71 10.21
CA LEU A 25 0.17 4.48 11.56
C LEU A 25 0.07 5.75 12.42
N LYS A 26 0.49 6.91 11.89
CA LYS A 26 0.36 8.20 12.57
C LYS A 26 -1.10 8.51 12.89
N LYS A 27 -2.00 8.31 11.93
CA LYS A 27 -3.44 8.51 12.12
C LYS A 27 -4.00 7.60 13.22
N SER A 28 -3.61 6.33 13.24
CA SER A 28 -4.07 5.37 14.26
C SER A 28 -3.69 5.81 15.68
N PHE A 29 -2.47 6.33 15.86
CA PHE A 29 -2.03 6.88 17.14
C PHE A 29 -2.65 8.23 17.49
N GLN A 30 -2.97 9.07 16.51
CA GLN A 30 -3.70 10.32 16.75
C GLN A 30 -5.14 10.05 17.20
N GLU A 31 -5.81 9.06 16.60
CA GLU A 31 -7.18 8.67 16.94
C GLU A 31 -7.28 7.92 18.27
N LYS A 32 -6.26 7.11 18.61
CA LYS A 32 -6.21 6.35 19.87
C LYS A 32 -4.81 6.45 20.52
N PRO A 33 -4.48 7.55 21.21
CA PRO A 33 -3.13 7.81 21.73
C PRO A 33 -2.65 6.81 22.79
N THR A 34 -3.57 6.18 23.53
CA THR A 34 -3.25 5.19 24.57
C THR A 34 -3.17 3.76 24.03
N GLU A 35 -3.45 3.55 22.75
CA GLU A 35 -3.46 2.23 22.15
C GLU A 35 -2.05 1.77 21.79
N ILE A 36 -1.51 0.86 22.59
CA ILE A 36 -0.18 0.27 22.42
C ILE A 36 -0.22 -1.12 21.78
N VAL A 37 -1.41 -1.72 21.68
CA VAL A 37 -1.55 -3.13 21.30
C VAL A 37 -1.56 -3.26 19.78
N SER A 38 -0.49 -3.82 19.22
CA SER A 38 -0.22 -3.82 17.78
C SER A 38 -1.32 -4.44 16.93
N TYR A 39 -1.92 -5.55 17.35
CA TYR A 39 -2.97 -6.21 16.57
C TYR A 39 -4.25 -5.37 16.44
N LYS A 40 -4.40 -4.27 17.18
CA LYS A 40 -5.56 -3.37 17.06
C LYS A 40 -5.37 -2.24 16.04
N TYR A 41 -4.13 -1.81 15.77
CA TYR A 41 -3.85 -0.74 14.79
C TYR A 41 -3.16 -1.25 13.52
N MET A 42 -2.36 -2.32 13.60
CA MET A 42 -1.65 -2.88 12.44
C MET A 42 -2.58 -3.35 11.31
N PRO A 43 -3.78 -3.93 11.56
CA PRO A 43 -4.69 -4.28 10.48
C PRO A 43 -5.07 -3.08 9.60
N LEU A 44 -5.25 -1.89 10.19
CA LEU A 44 -5.56 -0.67 9.45
C LEU A 44 -4.39 -0.26 8.54
N VAL A 45 -3.16 -0.38 9.05
CA VAL A 45 -1.94 -0.10 8.29
C VAL A 45 -1.79 -1.06 7.12
N VAL A 46 -2.03 -2.36 7.35
CA VAL A 46 -1.98 -3.39 6.29
C VAL A 46 -3.04 -3.13 5.22
N GLU A 47 -4.28 -2.82 5.61
CA GLU A 47 -5.36 -2.50 4.68
C GLU A 47 -5.02 -1.28 3.81
N ALA A 48 -4.43 -0.23 4.40
CA ALA A 48 -4.02 0.95 3.66
C ALA A 48 -2.92 0.65 2.63
N VAL A 49 -1.91 -0.16 3.00
CA VAL A 49 -0.87 -0.60 2.06
C VAL A 49 -1.46 -1.50 0.97
N GLN A 50 -2.37 -2.42 1.34
CA GLN A 50 -3.05 -3.30 0.39
C GLN A 50 -3.81 -2.51 -0.67
N LYS A 51 -4.55 -1.46 -0.29
CA LYS A 51 -5.25 -0.59 -1.25
C LYS A 51 -4.31 0.00 -2.30
N ILE A 52 -3.13 0.49 -1.88
CA ILE A 52 -2.13 1.00 -2.82
C ILE A 52 -1.62 -0.13 -3.74
N VAL A 53 -1.32 -1.32 -3.20
CA VAL A 53 -0.86 -2.45 -4.01
C VAL A 53 -1.91 -2.84 -5.06
N GLU A 54 -3.17 -2.95 -4.67
CA GLU A 54 -4.27 -3.28 -5.59
C GLU A 54 -4.45 -2.21 -6.69
N GLU A 55 -4.33 -0.93 -6.35
CA GLU A 55 -4.34 0.17 -7.33
C GLU A 55 -3.19 0.03 -8.33
N LYS A 56 -1.99 -0.35 -7.86
CA LYS A 56 -0.83 -0.56 -8.73
C LYS A 56 -0.97 -1.79 -9.61
N ILE A 57 -1.53 -2.89 -9.11
CA ILE A 57 -1.88 -4.08 -9.91
C ILE A 57 -2.82 -3.70 -11.06
N ARG A 58 -3.88 -2.94 -10.76
CA ARG A 58 -4.82 -2.41 -11.79
C ARG A 58 -4.12 -1.48 -12.78
N LEU A 59 -3.25 -0.59 -12.29
CA LEU A 59 -2.50 0.35 -13.11
C LEU A 59 -1.53 -0.35 -14.08
N PHE A 60 -0.85 -1.40 -13.60
CA PHE A 60 0.13 -2.17 -14.37
C PHE A 60 -0.53 -3.23 -15.25
N GLY A 61 -1.80 -3.56 -15.00
CA GLY A 61 -2.58 -4.51 -15.81
C GLY A 61 -2.20 -5.96 -15.54
N SER A 62 -1.78 -6.28 -14.31
CA SER A 62 -1.46 -7.63 -13.85
C SER A 62 -2.60 -8.31 -13.08
N GLN A 63 -3.75 -7.67 -12.96
CA GLN A 63 -4.94 -8.26 -12.32
C GLN A 63 -5.37 -9.54 -13.06
N ASN A 64 -5.65 -10.61 -12.30
CA ASN A 64 -6.08 -11.92 -12.81
C ASN A 64 -5.10 -12.59 -13.80
N LYS A 65 -3.79 -12.36 -13.63
CA LYS A 65 -2.73 -12.98 -14.43
C LYS A 65 -1.79 -13.85 -13.58
N ALA A 66 -2.36 -14.54 -12.60
CA ALA A 66 -1.67 -15.49 -11.73
C ALA A 66 -1.40 -16.81 -12.46
#